data_AF-A0A6A4REV2-F1
#
_entry.id   AF-A0A6A4REV2-F1
#
_cell.length_a   1.000
_cell.length_b   1.000
_cell.length_c   1.000
_cell.angle_alpha   90.00
_cell.angle_beta   90.00
_cell.angle_gamma   90.00
#
_symmetry.space_group_name_H-M   'P 1'
#
loop_
_entity.id
_entity.type
_entity.pdbx_description
1 polymer ?
#
loop_
_entity_poly.entity_id
_entity_poly.type
_entity_poly.pdbx_seq_one_letter_code
_entity_poly.pdbx_strand_id
1 'polypeptide(L)'
;MHNQIKAHVFTDVPEVMFLKQAPGQNPVVGDVSLTFGLDIPDDTDVLIVFNRASFSVETTLPKARTVFVAAEPDVIHPYSRRFLNQFGLVLTTTPKPLNTEKWQRSTCWYWFAGVNFSTTGDAPPLRDHDWFSALEMPPKVDKISIVTSTKSHTEYHRKRLRFVETLIEKIPEHLEIYGRGFQSIDDKADAMLPCQYHLAIENGDGPHSWTEKLVDPWLCWAFPFYAGCDNVQDYFPRESFDYLNLEQPEQEAERMIRDIQNGRWKTALPAITQARQRVLDQHNLMILIGELATAAAQAPSPVQSSKNRRYIWSERSLLPEKGCRGSLPEWAFRNAILMFDPKAELKTVALRRWRDKRRSDRRAEKLAKREGSR
;
A
#
# COMPACT_ATOMS: atom_id res chain seq x y z
N MET A 1 -35.64 7.77 -1.35
CA MET A 1 -34.46 7.54 -2.21
C MET A 1 -33.24 7.94 -1.41
N HIS A 2 -32.48 6.99 -0.86
CA HIS A 2 -31.17 7.32 -0.30
C HIS A 2 -30.26 7.70 -1.46
N ASN A 3 -29.75 8.93 -1.43
CA ASN A 3 -28.86 9.41 -2.47
C ASN A 3 -27.51 8.71 -2.28
N GLN A 4 -27.05 7.98 -3.29
CA GLN A 4 -25.75 7.30 -3.26
C GLN A 4 -24.64 8.35 -3.09
N ILE A 5 -23.68 8.11 -2.19
CA ILE A 5 -22.54 9.01 -1.93
C ILE A 5 -21.57 8.91 -3.10
N LYS A 6 -21.28 10.01 -3.78
CA LYS A 6 -20.28 10.06 -4.85
C LYS A 6 -18.93 10.46 -4.29
N ALA A 7 -18.01 9.49 -4.18
CA ALA A 7 -16.67 9.74 -3.71
C ALA A 7 -15.64 9.68 -4.84
N HIS A 8 -14.76 10.68 -4.90
CA HIS A 8 -13.65 10.72 -5.85
C HIS A 8 -12.34 10.46 -5.12
N VAL A 9 -11.60 9.45 -5.56
CA VAL A 9 -10.26 9.13 -5.08
C VAL A 9 -9.24 9.82 -5.98
N PHE A 10 -8.69 10.93 -5.48
CA PHE A 10 -7.66 11.70 -6.17
C PHE A 10 -6.30 10.98 -6.07
N THR A 11 -5.84 10.43 -7.19
CA THR A 11 -4.65 9.56 -7.29
C THR A 11 -4.10 9.50 -8.73
N ASP A 12 -2.82 9.17 -8.90
CA ASP A 12 -2.27 8.75 -10.21
C ASP A 12 -2.10 7.26 -10.38
N VAL A 13 -2.33 6.51 -9.32
CA VAL A 13 -2.34 5.06 -9.42
C VAL A 13 -3.52 4.68 -10.32
N PRO A 14 -3.32 3.81 -11.31
CA PRO A 14 -4.41 3.33 -12.16
C PRO A 14 -5.57 2.76 -11.34
N GLU A 15 -6.80 3.06 -11.75
CA GLU A 15 -8.02 2.62 -11.03
C GLU A 15 -8.07 1.11 -10.82
N VAL A 16 -7.53 0.35 -11.78
CA VAL A 16 -7.49 -1.11 -11.75
C VAL A 16 -6.77 -1.67 -10.51
N MET A 17 -5.81 -0.92 -9.94
CA MET A 17 -5.12 -1.33 -8.70
C MET A 17 -6.02 -1.28 -7.46
N PHE A 18 -7.05 -0.41 -7.50
CA PHE A 18 -8.08 -0.35 -6.46
C PHE A 18 -9.14 -1.40 -6.75
N LEU A 19 -9.72 -1.35 -7.95
CA LEU A 19 -10.87 -2.18 -8.34
C LEU A 19 -10.56 -3.67 -8.32
N LYS A 20 -9.32 -4.11 -8.52
CA LYS A 20 -8.95 -5.52 -8.35
C LYS A 20 -9.23 -6.09 -6.95
N GLN A 21 -9.47 -5.25 -5.95
CA GLN A 21 -9.81 -5.66 -4.58
C GLN A 21 -11.31 -5.63 -4.31
N ALA A 22 -12.14 -5.21 -5.28
CA ALA A 22 -13.59 -5.24 -5.17
C ALA A 22 -14.16 -6.46 -5.91
N PRO A 23 -15.22 -7.09 -5.36
CA PRO A 23 -15.98 -8.11 -6.07
C PRO A 23 -16.46 -7.60 -7.44
N GLY A 24 -16.26 -8.39 -8.50
CA GLY A 24 -16.60 -8.03 -9.88
C GLY A 24 -15.92 -6.75 -10.39
N GLN A 25 -14.84 -6.29 -9.73
CA GLN A 25 -14.18 -5.01 -9.98
C GLN A 25 -15.14 -3.81 -9.91
N ASN A 26 -16.20 -3.93 -9.12
CA ASN A 26 -17.26 -2.93 -9.04
C ASN A 26 -16.77 -1.67 -8.30
N PRO A 27 -16.91 -0.46 -8.88
CA PRO A 27 -16.57 0.79 -8.20
C PRO A 27 -17.61 1.20 -7.13
N VAL A 28 -18.43 0.28 -6.62
CA VAL A 28 -19.46 0.55 -5.62
C VAL A 28 -19.19 -0.26 -4.36
N VAL A 29 -19.18 0.42 -3.21
CA VAL A 29 -18.99 -0.18 -1.88
C VAL A 29 -20.11 0.31 -0.96
N GLY A 30 -21.07 -0.56 -0.64
CA GLY A 30 -22.28 -0.16 0.06
C GLY A 30 -23.02 0.95 -0.70
N ASP A 31 -23.30 2.07 -0.02
CA ASP A 31 -23.97 3.24 -0.60
C ASP A 31 -22.99 4.24 -1.26
N VAL A 32 -21.71 3.86 -1.45
CA VAL A 32 -20.68 4.74 -2.01
C VAL A 32 -20.36 4.33 -3.46
N SER A 33 -20.50 5.26 -4.40
CA SER A 33 -19.98 5.14 -5.76
C SER A 33 -18.61 5.81 -5.84
N LEU A 34 -17.63 5.13 -6.43
CA LEU A 34 -16.24 5.57 -6.51
C LEU A 34 -15.86 5.96 -7.93
N THR A 35 -15.06 7.03 -8.03
CA THR A 35 -14.31 7.39 -9.24
C THR A 35 -12.86 7.63 -8.87
N PHE A 36 -11.93 7.48 -9.82
CA PHE A 36 -10.49 7.58 -9.57
C PHE A 36 -9.84 8.50 -10.61
N GLY A 37 -8.82 9.23 -10.21
CA GLY A 37 -8.00 9.99 -11.15
C GLY A 37 -7.52 11.33 -10.62
N LEU A 38 -7.16 12.22 -11.54
CA LEU A 38 -6.68 13.57 -11.21
C LEU A 38 -7.71 14.66 -11.54
N ASP A 39 -8.70 14.32 -12.34
CA ASP A 39 -9.79 15.20 -12.71
C ASP A 39 -10.96 14.89 -11.78
N ILE A 40 -11.30 15.86 -10.93
CA ILE A 40 -12.34 15.72 -9.91
C ILE A 40 -13.69 16.07 -10.54
N PRO A 41 -14.68 15.15 -10.57
CA PRO A 41 -16.02 15.44 -11.06
C PRO A 41 -16.72 16.54 -10.25
N ASP A 42 -17.48 17.41 -10.92
CA ASP A 42 -18.18 18.54 -10.29
C ASP A 42 -19.27 18.11 -9.28
N ASP A 43 -19.81 16.89 -9.44
CA ASP A 43 -20.85 16.30 -8.60
C ASP A 43 -20.30 15.40 -7.47
N THR A 44 -19.01 15.53 -7.16
CA THR A 44 -18.36 14.80 -6.05
C THR A 44 -18.91 15.26 -4.70
N ASP A 45 -19.39 14.33 -3.87
CA ASP A 45 -19.80 14.59 -2.49
C ASP A 45 -18.63 14.53 -1.51
N VAL A 46 -17.68 13.63 -1.75
CA VAL A 46 -16.50 13.40 -0.90
C VAL A 46 -15.23 13.27 -1.73
N LEU A 47 -14.19 14.02 -1.36
CA LEU A 47 -12.88 13.93 -1.99
C LEU A 47 -11.88 13.21 -1.09
N ILE A 48 -11.33 12.11 -1.57
CA ILE A 48 -10.30 11.33 -0.89
C ILE A 48 -8.98 11.54 -1.62
N VAL A 49 -8.01 12.16 -0.96
CA VAL A 49 -6.65 12.31 -1.49
C VAL A 49 -5.81 11.13 -1.02
N PHE A 50 -5.42 10.26 -1.94
CA PHE A 50 -4.69 9.02 -1.65
C PHE A 50 -3.22 9.16 -2.02
N ASN A 51 -2.30 8.97 -1.07
CA ASN A 51 -0.83 8.95 -1.24
C ASN A 51 -0.18 10.26 -1.77
N ARG A 52 -0.92 11.11 -2.49
CA ARG A 52 -0.41 12.24 -3.27
C ARG A 52 -0.30 13.53 -2.46
N ALA A 53 0.69 13.61 -1.57
CA ALA A 53 1.08 14.88 -0.93
C ALA A 53 1.80 15.88 -1.87
N SER A 54 2.03 15.51 -3.14
CA SER A 54 2.88 16.26 -4.08
C SER A 54 2.15 17.27 -4.98
N PHE A 55 0.82 17.32 -4.92
CA PHE A 55 -0.01 18.17 -5.78
C PHE A 55 -0.96 19.00 -4.93
N SER A 56 -1.11 20.26 -5.31
CA SER A 56 -2.15 21.14 -4.79
C SER A 56 -3.45 20.83 -5.55
N VAL A 57 -4.54 20.72 -4.82
CA VAL A 57 -5.84 20.29 -5.33
C VAL A 57 -6.85 21.42 -5.16
N GLU A 58 -7.42 21.88 -6.27
CA GLU A 58 -8.55 22.82 -6.27
C GLU A 58 -9.83 22.04 -5.99
N THR A 59 -10.68 22.52 -5.07
CA THR A 59 -11.97 21.89 -4.78
C THR A 59 -12.98 22.93 -4.27
N THR A 60 -14.26 22.66 -4.50
CA THR A 60 -15.39 23.40 -3.89
C THR A 60 -15.88 22.75 -2.61
N LEU A 61 -15.39 21.54 -2.29
CA LEU A 61 -15.85 20.80 -1.12
C LEU A 61 -15.36 21.42 0.19
N PRO A 62 -16.24 21.51 1.21
CA PRO A 62 -15.85 21.97 2.53
C PRO A 62 -14.86 20.99 3.16
N LYS A 63 -14.07 21.47 4.13
CA LYS A 63 -13.06 20.65 4.84
C LYS A 63 -13.62 19.31 5.33
N ALA A 64 -14.82 19.31 5.92
CA ALA A 64 -15.49 18.12 6.44
C ALA A 64 -15.72 17.01 5.39
N ARG A 65 -15.77 17.35 4.09
CA ARG A 65 -15.98 16.42 2.97
C ARG A 65 -14.68 15.98 2.29
N THR A 66 -13.53 16.22 2.95
CA THR A 66 -12.22 15.89 2.39
C THR A 66 -11.45 14.95 3.33
N VAL A 67 -10.90 13.89 2.75
CA VAL A 67 -10.14 12.86 3.47
C VAL A 67 -8.72 12.81 2.92
N PHE A 68 -7.74 12.59 3.79
CA PHE A 68 -6.40 12.19 3.38
C PHE A 68 -6.05 10.81 3.88
N VAL A 69 -5.52 9.96 2.98
CA VAL A 69 -4.97 8.65 3.32
C VAL A 69 -3.44 8.73 3.24
N ALA A 70 -2.81 8.73 4.42
CA ALA A 70 -1.37 8.67 4.59
C ALA A 70 -0.88 7.22 4.34
N ALA A 71 -0.80 6.91 3.06
CA ALA A 71 -0.38 5.65 2.46
C ALA A 71 0.93 5.04 3.00
N GLU A 72 1.90 5.89 3.34
CA GLU A 72 3.20 5.48 3.85
C GLU A 72 3.25 5.69 5.37
N PRO A 73 3.84 4.76 6.15
CA PRO A 73 3.96 4.94 7.59
C PRO A 73 4.89 6.10 7.94
N ASP A 74 4.66 6.72 9.10
CA ASP A 74 5.37 7.93 9.54
C ASP A 74 6.90 7.73 9.64
N VAL A 75 7.36 6.51 9.93
CA VAL A 75 8.78 6.13 9.95
C VAL A 75 9.47 6.18 8.58
N ILE A 76 8.70 6.09 7.48
CA ILE A 76 9.17 6.19 6.09
C ILE A 76 8.93 7.59 5.54
N HIS A 77 7.74 8.13 5.75
CA HIS A 77 7.35 9.46 5.31
C HIS A 77 6.60 10.18 6.44
N PRO A 78 7.29 10.98 7.26
CA PRO A 78 6.63 11.81 8.25
C PRO A 78 5.93 12.97 7.55
N TYR A 79 4.60 13.00 7.65
CA TYR A 79 3.78 14.05 7.05
C TYR A 79 3.73 15.28 7.97
N SER A 80 3.72 16.49 7.39
CA SER A 80 3.58 17.73 8.17
C SER A 80 2.18 17.89 8.77
N ARG A 81 2.09 18.34 10.02
CA ARG A 81 0.80 18.62 10.69
C ARG A 81 0.01 19.67 9.93
N ARG A 82 0.69 20.67 9.39
CA ARG A 82 0.08 21.74 8.60
C ARG A 82 -0.61 21.19 7.35
N PHE A 83 0.01 20.20 6.68
CA PHE A 83 -0.60 19.52 5.55
C PHE A 83 -1.81 18.69 5.96
N LEU A 84 -1.66 17.82 6.97
CA LEU A 84 -2.71 16.93 7.45
C LEU A 84 -3.96 17.70 7.94
N ASN A 85 -3.78 18.84 8.61
CA ASN A 85 -4.87 19.66 9.14
C ASN A 85 -5.72 20.38 8.06
N GLN A 86 -5.40 20.26 6.77
CA GLN A 86 -6.21 20.80 5.67
C GLN A 86 -7.47 19.96 5.36
N PHE A 87 -7.46 18.68 5.76
CA PHE A 87 -8.51 17.70 5.53
C PHE A 87 -9.46 17.60 6.73
N GLY A 88 -10.69 17.14 6.53
CA GLY A 88 -11.65 16.92 7.61
C GLY A 88 -11.39 15.63 8.37
N LEU A 89 -10.96 14.59 7.65
CA LEU A 89 -10.58 13.29 8.20
C LEU A 89 -9.21 12.89 7.66
N VAL A 90 -8.37 12.33 8.52
CA VAL A 90 -7.04 11.83 8.14
C VAL A 90 -6.88 10.40 8.64
N LEU A 91 -6.64 9.47 7.72
CA LEU A 91 -6.15 8.13 8.05
C LEU A 91 -4.62 8.14 8.06
N THR A 92 -4.02 7.87 9.23
CA THR A 92 -2.56 7.95 9.40
C THR A 92 -2.08 7.18 10.62
N THR A 93 -0.82 6.72 10.58
CA THR A 93 -0.13 6.14 11.72
C THR A 93 0.64 7.18 12.55
N THR A 94 0.60 8.46 12.18
CA THR A 94 1.38 9.50 12.86
C THR A 94 0.96 9.65 14.35
N PRO A 95 1.93 9.69 15.28
CA PRO A 95 1.63 9.97 16.69
C PRO A 95 1.34 11.46 16.91
N LYS A 96 1.63 12.33 15.93
CA LYS A 96 1.47 13.78 16.06
C LYS A 96 0.01 14.15 16.41
N PRO A 97 -0.20 15.15 17.28
CA PRO A 97 -1.53 15.67 17.57
C PRO A 97 -2.04 16.50 16.38
N LEU A 98 -3.27 16.23 15.94
CA LEU A 98 -3.93 16.92 14.83
C LEU A 98 -5.15 17.70 15.35
N ASN A 99 -5.49 18.78 14.64
CA ASN A 99 -6.68 19.60 14.91
C ASN A 99 -7.84 19.14 14.01
N THR A 100 -7.81 17.90 13.58
CA THR A 100 -8.79 17.30 12.67
C THR A 100 -9.00 15.85 13.07
N GLU A 101 -10.12 15.28 12.65
CA GLU A 101 -10.43 13.88 12.92
C GLU A 101 -9.31 12.98 12.41
N LYS A 102 -8.83 12.09 13.27
CA LYS A 102 -7.70 11.21 13.00
C LYS A 102 -8.11 9.76 13.22
N TRP A 103 -8.07 8.96 12.16
CA TRP A 103 -8.17 7.51 12.26
C TRP A 103 -6.77 6.90 12.27
N GLN A 104 -6.51 6.05 13.26
CA GLN A 104 -5.26 5.31 13.41
C GLN A 104 -5.54 3.82 13.19
N ARG A 105 -5.44 3.39 11.93
CA ARG A 105 -5.53 1.99 11.51
C ARG A 105 -4.74 1.77 10.23
N SER A 106 -4.60 0.52 9.79
CA SER A 106 -3.86 0.20 8.56
C SER A 106 -4.55 0.78 7.33
N THR A 107 -3.74 1.19 6.35
CA THR A 107 -4.17 1.73 5.07
C THR A 107 -4.66 0.66 4.10
N CYS A 108 -4.55 -0.63 4.46
CA CYS A 108 -4.97 -1.77 3.62
C CYS A 108 -4.39 -1.64 2.20
N TRP A 109 -3.07 -1.65 2.08
CA TRP A 109 -2.36 -1.39 0.82
C TRP A 109 -2.79 -2.29 -0.35
N TYR A 110 -2.47 -1.88 -1.58
CA TYR A 110 -2.78 -2.67 -2.78
C TYR A 110 -2.19 -4.07 -2.70
N TRP A 111 -2.98 -5.09 -3.05
CA TRP A 111 -2.44 -6.43 -3.24
C TRP A 111 -1.48 -6.45 -4.41
N PHE A 112 -0.25 -6.91 -4.18
CA PHE A 112 0.71 -7.14 -5.26
C PHE A 112 0.61 -8.57 -5.79
N ALA A 113 0.07 -9.48 -4.99
CA ALA A 113 -0.42 -10.75 -5.52
C ALA A 113 -1.51 -10.50 -6.57
N GLY A 114 -1.37 -11.16 -7.71
CA GLY A 114 -2.27 -10.97 -8.83
C GLY A 114 -1.94 -9.76 -9.69
N VAL A 115 -0.74 -9.19 -9.61
CA VAL A 115 -0.29 -8.10 -10.49
C VAL A 115 0.87 -8.59 -11.32
N ASN A 116 0.68 -8.71 -12.63
CA ASN A 116 1.77 -9.02 -13.55
C ASN A 116 2.59 -7.76 -13.87
N PHE A 117 3.83 -7.72 -13.43
CA PHE A 117 4.73 -6.56 -13.61
C PHE A 117 5.55 -6.59 -14.92
N SER A 118 5.51 -7.66 -15.71
CA SER A 118 6.21 -7.76 -16.99
C SER A 118 5.41 -7.17 -18.15
N THR A 119 4.08 -7.13 -18.02
CA THR A 119 3.20 -6.63 -19.06
C THR A 119 3.21 -5.10 -19.10
N THR A 120 3.73 -4.52 -20.17
CA THR A 120 3.69 -3.07 -20.42
C THR A 120 2.48 -2.72 -21.30
N GLY A 121 1.28 -2.75 -20.71
CA GLY A 121 0.01 -2.39 -21.38
C GLY A 121 -0.94 -1.62 -20.46
N ASP A 122 -2.09 -1.18 -20.97
CA ASP A 122 -3.05 -0.32 -20.25
C ASP A 122 -3.72 -1.00 -19.04
N ALA A 123 -3.70 -2.33 -18.96
CA ALA A 123 -3.96 -3.09 -17.73
C ALA A 123 -3.12 -4.38 -17.73
N PRO A 124 -2.34 -4.67 -16.68
CA PRO A 124 -1.71 -5.98 -16.57
C PRO A 124 -2.80 -7.05 -16.43
N PRO A 125 -2.55 -8.32 -16.82
CA PRO A 125 -3.42 -9.41 -16.39
C PRO A 125 -3.43 -9.45 -14.85
N LEU A 126 -4.64 -9.44 -14.28
CA LEU A 126 -4.84 -9.37 -12.84
C LEU A 126 -5.55 -10.62 -12.32
N ARG A 127 -5.01 -11.17 -11.22
CA ARG A 127 -5.80 -11.99 -10.32
C ARG A 127 -6.45 -11.04 -9.32
N ASP A 128 -7.76 -10.88 -9.46
CA ASP A 128 -8.57 -9.93 -8.70
C ASP A 128 -9.26 -10.62 -7.50
N HIS A 129 -10.15 -9.88 -6.85
CA HIS A 129 -10.94 -10.35 -5.72
C HIS A 129 -11.66 -11.65 -6.05
N ASP A 130 -12.38 -11.71 -7.16
CA ASP A 130 -13.16 -12.89 -7.56
C ASP A 130 -12.25 -14.10 -7.79
N TRP A 131 -11.10 -13.91 -8.45
CA TRP A 131 -10.12 -14.98 -8.63
C TRP A 131 -9.60 -15.52 -7.30
N PHE A 132 -9.21 -14.64 -6.37
CA PHE A 132 -8.77 -15.08 -5.04
C PHE A 132 -9.92 -15.70 -4.23
N SER A 133 -11.12 -15.13 -4.28
CA SER A 133 -12.28 -15.67 -3.57
C SER A 133 -12.64 -17.08 -4.04
N ALA A 134 -12.48 -17.36 -5.34
CA ALA A 134 -12.72 -18.68 -5.94
C ALA A 134 -11.52 -19.64 -5.84
N LEU A 135 -10.35 -19.15 -5.42
CA LEU A 135 -9.14 -19.97 -5.33
C LEU A 135 -9.27 -21.01 -4.21
N GLU A 136 -9.53 -22.24 -4.59
CA GLU A 136 -9.31 -23.41 -3.74
C GLU A 136 -7.82 -23.57 -3.41
N MET A 137 -7.52 -24.17 -2.26
CA MET A 137 -6.15 -24.37 -1.82
C MET A 137 -5.39 -25.27 -2.82
N PRO A 138 -4.37 -24.74 -3.52
CA PRO A 138 -3.61 -25.53 -4.47
C PRO A 138 -2.71 -26.54 -3.73
N PRO A 139 -2.19 -27.57 -4.43
CA PRO A 139 -1.09 -28.38 -3.92
C PRO A 139 0.10 -27.48 -3.55
N LYS A 140 0.70 -27.73 -2.38
CA LYS A 140 1.79 -26.92 -1.84
C LYS A 140 2.96 -27.77 -1.38
N VAL A 141 4.16 -27.24 -1.55
CA VAL A 141 5.42 -27.80 -1.04
C VAL A 141 5.82 -27.14 0.27
N ASP A 142 6.55 -27.89 1.11
CA ASP A 142 7.02 -27.50 2.44
C ASP A 142 8.24 -26.55 2.35
N LYS A 143 8.10 -25.46 1.60
CA LYS A 143 9.13 -24.44 1.40
C LYS A 143 8.66 -23.03 1.75
N ILE A 144 9.64 -22.16 1.98
CA ILE A 144 9.47 -20.72 2.20
C ILE A 144 9.80 -19.97 0.92
N SER A 145 8.78 -19.34 0.34
CA SER A 145 8.99 -18.41 -0.77
C SER A 145 9.55 -17.07 -0.27
N ILE A 146 10.49 -16.50 -1.01
CA ILE A 146 11.06 -15.18 -0.75
C ILE A 146 11.04 -14.37 -2.05
N VAL A 147 10.40 -13.21 -2.04
CA VAL A 147 10.44 -12.26 -3.17
C VAL A 147 11.27 -11.05 -2.75
N THR A 148 12.52 -10.99 -3.22
CA THR A 148 13.50 -10.01 -2.75
C THR A 148 13.42 -8.68 -3.50
N SER A 149 13.68 -7.57 -2.78
CA SER A 149 13.93 -6.26 -3.37
C SER A 149 15.27 -5.70 -2.87
N THR A 150 15.99 -4.95 -3.71
CA THR A 150 17.34 -4.43 -3.41
C THR A 150 17.35 -3.10 -2.65
N LYS A 151 16.26 -2.72 -1.96
CA LYS A 151 16.24 -1.47 -1.19
C LYS A 151 17.14 -1.63 0.04
N SER A 152 18.12 -0.73 0.22
CA SER A 152 19.12 -0.74 1.30
C SER A 152 19.26 0.63 2.02
N HIS A 153 18.28 1.53 1.85
CA HIS A 153 18.43 2.95 2.21
C HIS A 153 18.25 3.29 3.69
N THR A 154 17.68 2.38 4.50
CA THR A 154 17.41 2.60 5.92
C THR A 154 18.06 1.50 6.75
N GLU A 155 18.18 1.70 8.06
CA GLU A 155 18.67 0.65 8.96
C GLU A 155 17.81 -0.61 8.88
N TYR A 156 16.49 -0.45 8.87
CA TYR A 156 15.53 -1.55 8.71
C TYR A 156 15.76 -2.31 7.39
N HIS A 157 16.02 -1.59 6.29
CA HIS A 157 16.35 -2.21 5.02
C HIS A 157 17.64 -3.06 5.10
N ARG A 158 18.66 -2.62 5.84
CA ARG A 158 19.90 -3.39 6.04
C ARG A 158 19.67 -4.63 6.88
N LYS A 159 18.87 -4.53 7.96
CA LYS A 159 18.48 -5.69 8.77
C LYS A 159 17.77 -6.75 7.94
N ARG A 160 16.81 -6.33 7.11
CA ARG A 160 16.11 -7.23 6.18
C ARG A 160 17.06 -7.94 5.21
N LEU A 161 18.00 -7.22 4.61
CA LEU A 161 18.97 -7.82 3.68
C LEU A 161 19.86 -8.85 4.38
N ARG A 162 20.43 -8.50 5.54
CA ARG A 162 21.21 -9.42 6.36
C ARG A 162 20.41 -10.67 6.74
N PHE A 163 19.16 -10.49 7.13
CA PHE A 163 18.27 -11.60 7.49
C PHE A 163 18.09 -12.58 6.31
N VAL A 164 17.76 -12.05 5.12
CA VAL A 164 17.62 -12.87 3.91
C VAL A 164 18.93 -13.57 3.55
N GLU A 165 20.06 -12.86 3.59
CA GLU A 165 21.39 -13.45 3.33
C GLU A 165 21.69 -14.61 4.28
N THR A 166 21.40 -14.46 5.58
CA THR A 166 21.57 -15.53 6.56
C THR A 166 20.66 -16.73 6.28
N LEU A 167 19.40 -16.51 5.90
CA LEU A 167 18.51 -17.63 5.53
C LEU A 167 19.06 -18.41 4.33
N ILE A 168 19.56 -17.70 3.31
CA ILE A 168 20.14 -18.30 2.11
C ILE A 168 21.36 -19.14 2.45
N GLU A 169 22.19 -18.68 3.39
CA GLU A 169 23.38 -19.42 3.83
C GLU A 169 23.02 -20.65 4.67
N LYS A 170 22.04 -20.52 5.58
CA LYS A 170 21.77 -21.52 6.62
C LYS A 170 20.77 -22.60 6.20
N ILE A 171 19.76 -22.25 5.40
CA ILE A 171 18.63 -23.15 5.08
C ILE A 171 18.26 -23.17 3.58
N PRO A 172 19.23 -23.13 2.65
CA PRO A 172 18.96 -22.96 1.21
C PRO A 172 17.97 -23.99 0.63
N GLU A 173 17.97 -25.22 1.13
CA GLU A 173 17.10 -26.31 0.71
C GLU A 173 15.61 -26.07 1.03
N HIS A 174 15.32 -25.22 2.03
CA HIS A 174 13.98 -24.86 2.46
C HIS A 174 13.41 -23.63 1.73
N LEU A 175 14.18 -23.00 0.84
CA LEU A 175 13.81 -21.73 0.21
C LEU A 175 13.44 -21.88 -1.27
N GLU A 176 12.52 -21.02 -1.72
CA GLU A 176 12.30 -20.67 -3.13
C GLU A 176 12.48 -19.16 -3.29
N ILE A 177 13.51 -18.73 -4.01
CA ILE A 177 13.94 -17.33 -4.00
C ILE A 177 13.72 -16.71 -5.38
N TYR A 178 13.00 -15.60 -5.39
CA TYR A 178 12.66 -14.84 -6.58
C TYR A 178 13.10 -13.37 -6.46
N GLY A 179 13.15 -12.70 -7.60
CA GLY A 179 13.47 -11.27 -7.71
C GLY A 179 14.91 -11.02 -8.16
N ARG A 180 15.45 -9.85 -7.81
CA ARG A 180 16.71 -9.38 -8.41
C ARG A 180 17.89 -10.26 -7.96
N GLY A 181 18.60 -10.84 -8.94
CA GLY A 181 19.76 -11.70 -8.70
C GLY A 181 19.42 -13.19 -8.65
N PHE A 182 18.13 -13.52 -8.59
CA PHE A 182 17.55 -14.87 -8.58
C PHE A 182 16.58 -15.02 -9.76
N GLN A 183 15.72 -16.04 -9.72
CA GLN A 183 14.69 -16.25 -10.74
C GLN A 183 13.72 -15.05 -10.79
N SER A 184 13.47 -14.52 -11.99
CA SER A 184 12.47 -13.49 -12.20
C SER A 184 11.06 -14.06 -12.02
N ILE A 185 10.13 -13.20 -11.62
CA ILE A 185 8.73 -13.57 -11.51
C ILE A 185 7.87 -12.38 -11.90
N ASP A 186 6.82 -12.66 -12.67
CA ASP A 186 5.97 -11.62 -13.24
C ASP A 186 4.85 -11.24 -12.28
N ASP A 187 4.16 -12.23 -11.72
CA ASP A 187 3.18 -12.07 -10.65
C ASP A 187 3.74 -12.64 -9.35
N LYS A 188 3.79 -11.81 -8.31
CA LYS A 188 4.24 -12.20 -6.98
C LYS A 188 3.49 -13.44 -6.45
N ALA A 189 2.21 -13.60 -6.79
CA ALA A 189 1.42 -14.76 -6.38
C ALA A 189 2.01 -16.08 -6.87
N ASP A 190 2.69 -16.11 -8.02
CA ASP A 190 3.30 -17.33 -8.54
C ASP A 190 4.42 -17.89 -7.64
N ALA A 191 5.03 -17.05 -6.78
CA ALA A 191 6.01 -17.50 -5.78
C ALA A 191 5.32 -18.15 -4.57
N MET A 192 4.13 -17.65 -4.21
CA MET A 192 3.44 -18.02 -2.96
C MET A 192 2.45 -19.16 -3.15
N LEU A 193 1.81 -19.27 -4.31
CA LEU A 193 0.87 -20.34 -4.63
C LEU A 193 1.44 -21.75 -4.43
N PRO A 194 2.67 -22.09 -4.87
CA PRO A 194 3.22 -23.43 -4.66
C PRO A 194 3.79 -23.65 -3.25
N CYS A 195 4.06 -22.60 -2.47
CA CYS A 195 4.74 -22.72 -1.18
C CYS A 195 3.76 -22.70 0.01
N GLN A 196 4.03 -23.50 1.04
CA GLN A 196 3.30 -23.42 2.31
C GLN A 196 3.63 -22.17 3.10
N TYR A 197 4.84 -21.62 2.95
CA TYR A 197 5.31 -20.48 3.75
C TYR A 197 5.80 -19.33 2.86
N HIS A 198 5.77 -18.11 3.41
CA HIS A 198 6.34 -16.93 2.77
C HIS A 198 7.09 -16.05 3.78
N LEU A 199 8.22 -15.50 3.37
CA LEU A 199 8.94 -14.51 4.16
C LEU A 199 8.38 -13.11 3.90
N ALA A 200 7.67 -12.56 4.88
CA ALA A 200 6.94 -11.29 4.79
C ALA A 200 7.59 -10.20 5.66
N ILE A 201 8.57 -9.47 5.13
CA ILE A 201 9.26 -8.40 5.89
C ILE A 201 8.95 -7.03 5.29
N GLU A 202 8.38 -6.14 6.10
CA GLU A 202 8.02 -4.78 5.71
C GLU A 202 9.22 -3.88 5.37
N ASN A 203 8.94 -2.64 4.95
CA ASN A 203 10.00 -1.64 4.75
C ASN A 203 10.31 -0.83 6.03
N GLY A 204 9.45 -0.93 7.04
CA GLY A 204 9.59 -0.32 8.35
C GLY A 204 8.66 -1.01 9.33
N ASP A 205 8.81 -0.67 10.60
CA ASP A 205 8.04 -1.18 11.70
C ASP A 205 7.08 -0.14 12.31
N GLY A 206 6.18 -0.62 13.16
CA GLY A 206 5.31 0.21 13.99
C GLY A 206 3.83 -0.16 13.88
N PRO A 207 2.97 0.45 14.72
CA PRO A 207 1.57 0.08 14.81
C PRO A 207 0.82 0.37 13.52
N HIS A 208 -0.06 -0.56 13.16
CA HIS A 208 -0.93 -0.47 12.00
C HIS A 208 -0.20 -0.32 10.65
N SER A 209 1.08 -0.69 10.57
CA SER A 209 1.93 -0.49 9.40
C SER A 209 1.96 -1.67 8.42
N TRP A 210 1.11 -2.69 8.63
CA TRP A 210 1.07 -3.86 7.75
C TRP A 210 0.58 -3.49 6.35
N THR A 211 1.14 -4.15 5.34
CA THR A 211 0.87 -3.90 3.92
C THR A 211 0.55 -5.20 3.16
N GLU A 212 0.68 -5.17 1.84
CA GLU A 212 0.54 -6.33 0.96
C GLU A 212 1.47 -7.48 1.34
N LYS A 213 2.63 -7.21 1.94
CA LYS A 213 3.59 -8.26 2.30
C LYS A 213 3.01 -9.25 3.29
N LEU A 214 2.14 -8.81 4.19
CA LEU A 214 1.47 -9.67 5.15
C LEU A 214 0.26 -10.39 4.54
N VAL A 215 -0.55 -9.68 3.74
CA VAL A 215 -1.84 -10.21 3.29
C VAL A 215 -1.75 -11.04 2.00
N ASP A 216 -0.79 -10.76 1.12
CA ASP A 216 -0.57 -11.53 -0.12
C ASP A 216 -0.33 -13.04 0.15
N PRO A 217 0.46 -13.45 1.17
CA PRO A 217 0.60 -14.85 1.56
C PRO A 217 -0.73 -15.53 1.89
N TRP A 218 -1.58 -14.90 2.71
CA TRP A 218 -2.88 -15.46 3.05
C TRP A 218 -3.80 -15.57 1.84
N LEU A 219 -3.75 -14.60 0.92
CA LEU A 219 -4.46 -14.68 -0.35
C LEU A 219 -4.03 -15.87 -1.21
N CYS A 220 -2.80 -16.35 -1.02
CA CYS A 220 -2.22 -17.50 -1.71
C CYS A 220 -2.17 -18.76 -0.83
N TRP A 221 -2.92 -18.82 0.28
CA TRP A 221 -2.94 -19.94 1.22
C TRP A 221 -1.61 -20.25 1.90
N ALA A 222 -0.67 -19.31 1.95
CA ALA A 222 0.63 -19.46 2.58
C ALA A 222 0.65 -18.86 3.99
N PHE A 223 1.47 -19.44 4.87
CA PHE A 223 1.74 -18.96 6.22
C PHE A 223 2.89 -17.92 6.19
N PRO A 224 2.67 -16.67 6.61
CA PRO A 224 3.70 -15.66 6.65
C PRO A 224 4.56 -15.74 7.92
N PHE A 225 5.88 -15.84 7.72
CA PHE A 225 6.87 -15.46 8.71
C PHE A 225 7.11 -13.95 8.58
N TYR A 226 6.69 -13.18 9.58
CA TYR A 226 6.39 -11.76 9.44
C TYR A 226 7.22 -10.82 10.32
N ALA A 227 7.63 -9.67 9.78
CA ALA A 227 8.19 -8.55 10.56
C ALA A 227 7.74 -7.18 10.01
N GLY A 228 7.27 -6.30 10.88
CA GLY A 228 6.86 -4.93 10.55
C GLY A 228 5.86 -4.37 11.56
N CYS A 229 4.59 -4.71 11.39
CA CYS A 229 3.51 -4.25 12.27
C CYS A 229 3.47 -5.00 13.61
N ASP A 230 3.49 -4.29 14.73
CA ASP A 230 3.56 -4.87 16.07
C ASP A 230 2.21 -5.33 16.65
N ASN A 231 1.10 -4.89 16.04
CA ASN A 231 -0.26 -5.20 16.48
C ASN A 231 -1.13 -5.84 15.38
N VAL A 232 -0.58 -6.81 14.65
CA VAL A 232 -1.32 -7.54 13.60
C VAL A 232 -2.53 -8.27 14.18
N GLN A 233 -2.42 -8.76 15.42
CA GLN A 233 -3.48 -9.46 16.14
C GLN A 233 -4.76 -8.64 16.34
N ASP A 234 -4.67 -7.31 16.24
CA ASP A 234 -5.85 -6.44 16.29
C ASP A 234 -6.74 -6.60 15.04
N TYR A 235 -6.18 -7.13 13.94
CA TYR A 235 -6.83 -7.28 12.64
C TYR A 235 -7.04 -8.75 12.26
N PHE A 236 -6.07 -9.61 12.56
CA PHE A 236 -6.02 -10.99 12.08
C PHE A 236 -5.76 -11.97 13.23
N PRO A 237 -6.16 -13.25 13.11
CA PRO A 237 -5.88 -14.26 14.13
C PRO A 237 -4.38 -14.39 14.38
N ARG A 238 -3.95 -14.42 15.65
CA ARG A 238 -2.52 -14.50 15.98
C ARG A 238 -1.88 -15.76 15.41
N GLU A 239 -2.64 -16.84 15.29
CA GLU A 239 -2.18 -18.14 14.84
C GLU A 239 -2.00 -18.22 13.32
N SER A 240 -2.42 -17.21 12.55
CA SER A 240 -2.31 -17.21 11.08
C SER A 240 -0.93 -16.77 10.56
N PHE A 241 -0.03 -16.35 11.44
CA PHE A 241 1.31 -15.86 11.11
C PHE A 241 2.25 -16.07 12.30
N ASP A 242 3.56 -15.86 12.10
CA ASP A 242 4.51 -15.78 13.21
C ASP A 242 5.49 -14.63 13.07
N TYR A 243 5.72 -13.92 14.18
CA TYR A 243 6.65 -12.80 14.24
C TYR A 243 8.10 -13.28 14.16
N LEU A 244 8.89 -12.60 13.33
CA LEU A 244 10.33 -12.77 13.20
C LEU A 244 11.08 -11.75 14.05
N ASN A 245 12.13 -12.21 14.74
CA ASN A 245 13.14 -11.35 15.31
C ASN A 245 14.28 -11.09 14.31
N LEU A 246 14.27 -9.93 13.66
CA LEU A 246 15.29 -9.59 12.65
C LEU A 246 16.71 -9.44 13.23
N GLU A 247 16.86 -9.33 14.56
CA GLU A 247 18.18 -9.27 15.23
C GLU A 247 18.80 -10.66 15.45
N GLN A 248 18.03 -11.74 15.31
CA GLN A 248 18.47 -13.11 15.58
C GLN A 248 18.25 -14.04 14.37
N PRO A 249 18.79 -13.70 13.19
CA PRO A 249 18.47 -14.41 11.95
C PRO A 249 18.82 -15.90 11.94
N GLU A 250 19.90 -16.31 12.63
CA GLU A 250 20.29 -17.73 12.73
C GLU A 250 19.29 -18.53 13.58
N GLN A 251 18.88 -17.98 14.72
CA GLN A 251 17.91 -18.63 15.61
C GLN A 251 16.53 -18.72 14.96
N GLU A 252 16.17 -17.67 14.20
CA GLU A 252 14.96 -17.65 13.39
C GLU A 252 14.99 -18.71 12.28
N ALA A 253 16.11 -18.88 11.58
CA ALA A 253 16.26 -19.93 10.56
C ALA A 253 16.01 -21.32 11.16
N GLU A 254 16.63 -21.63 12.29
CA GLU A 254 16.41 -22.90 12.99
C GLU A 254 14.96 -23.08 13.47
N ARG A 255 14.33 -22.00 13.94
CA ARG A 255 12.91 -22.02 14.35
C ARG A 255 12.01 -22.32 13.15
N MET A 256 12.23 -21.66 12.02
CA MET A 256 11.46 -21.86 10.79
C MET A 256 11.56 -23.31 10.29
N ILE A 257 12.75 -23.93 10.35
CA ILE A 257 12.89 -25.37 10.03
C ILE A 257 12.03 -26.23 10.97
N ARG A 258 12.10 -25.99 12.28
CA ARG A 258 11.29 -26.74 13.26
C ARG A 258 9.79 -26.57 12.99
N ASP A 259 9.35 -25.37 12.65
CA ASP A 259 7.95 -25.08 12.30
C ASP A 259 7.52 -25.86 11.05
N ILE A 260 8.37 -25.91 10.02
CA ILE A 260 8.12 -26.71 8.81
C ILE A 260 7.99 -28.20 9.18
N GLN A 261 8.97 -28.74 9.91
CA GLN A 261 9.01 -30.15 10.31
C GLN A 261 7.81 -30.56 11.19
N ASN A 262 7.33 -29.64 12.02
CA ASN A 262 6.17 -29.87 12.88
C ASN A 262 4.82 -29.64 12.16
N GLY A 263 4.83 -29.32 10.86
CA GLY A 263 3.61 -29.09 10.09
C GLY A 263 2.87 -27.82 10.52
N ARG A 264 3.60 -26.76 10.89
CA ARG A 264 3.04 -25.48 11.36
C ARG A 264 1.97 -24.93 10.42
N TRP A 265 2.20 -24.93 9.11
CA TRP A 265 1.22 -24.49 8.12
C TRP A 265 -0.10 -25.25 8.23
N LYS A 266 -0.05 -26.59 8.31
CA LYS A 266 -1.25 -27.44 8.43
C LYS A 266 -2.02 -27.16 9.71
N THR A 267 -1.33 -26.96 10.84
CA THR A 267 -1.98 -26.62 12.12
C THR A 267 -2.58 -25.21 12.11
N ALA A 268 -1.96 -24.27 11.37
CA ALA A 268 -2.43 -22.89 11.22
C ALA A 268 -3.53 -22.72 10.16
N LEU A 269 -3.86 -23.75 9.36
CA LEU A 269 -4.83 -23.64 8.26
C LEU A 269 -6.16 -22.99 8.65
N PRO A 270 -6.82 -23.33 9.78
CA PRO A 270 -8.05 -22.65 10.18
C PRO A 270 -7.87 -21.14 10.38
N ALA A 271 -6.74 -20.73 10.96
CA ALA A 271 -6.42 -19.32 11.18
C ALA A 271 -6.03 -18.62 9.88
N ILE A 272 -5.32 -19.29 8.96
CA ILE A 272 -5.04 -18.80 7.60
C ILE A 272 -6.35 -18.58 6.85
N THR A 273 -7.29 -19.53 6.88
CA THR A 273 -8.61 -19.39 6.26
C THR A 273 -9.35 -18.17 6.80
N GLN A 274 -9.37 -17.99 8.13
CA GLN A 274 -10.01 -16.83 8.73
C GLN A 274 -9.31 -15.51 8.35
N ALA A 275 -7.97 -15.48 8.37
CA ALA A 275 -7.22 -14.29 7.97
C ALA A 275 -7.50 -13.93 6.51
N ARG A 276 -7.49 -14.94 5.62
CA ARG A 276 -7.84 -14.82 4.21
C ARG A 276 -9.23 -14.22 4.01
N GLN A 277 -10.23 -14.72 4.74
CA GLN A 277 -11.59 -14.17 4.67
C GLN A 277 -11.63 -12.70 5.12
N ARG A 278 -10.93 -12.35 6.20
CA ARG A 278 -10.85 -10.96 6.66
C ARG A 278 -10.17 -10.06 5.64
N VAL A 279 -9.14 -10.51 4.94
CA VAL A 279 -8.53 -9.73 3.83
C VAL A 279 -9.56 -9.46 2.73
N LEU A 280 -10.31 -10.49 2.31
CA LEU A 280 -11.29 -10.37 1.22
C LEU A 280 -12.50 -9.50 1.61
N ASP A 281 -12.96 -9.57 2.87
CA ASP A 281 -14.26 -9.05 3.27
C ASP A 281 -14.23 -7.86 4.24
N GLN A 282 -13.08 -7.54 4.83
CA GLN A 282 -13.00 -6.54 5.93
C GLN A 282 -11.78 -5.63 5.83
N HIS A 283 -10.65 -6.15 5.37
CA HIS A 283 -9.34 -5.49 5.46
C HIS A 283 -8.68 -5.35 4.09
N ASN A 284 -9.46 -4.84 3.13
CA ASN A 284 -8.96 -4.41 1.81
C ASN A 284 -9.21 -2.92 1.56
N LEU A 285 -8.51 -2.39 0.55
CA LEU A 285 -8.51 -0.95 0.27
C LEU A 285 -9.89 -0.40 -0.12
N MET A 286 -10.69 -1.19 -0.86
CA MET A 286 -11.98 -0.75 -1.35
C MET A 286 -12.97 -0.54 -0.20
N ILE A 287 -13.00 -1.48 0.75
CA ILE A 287 -13.82 -1.38 1.96
C ILE A 287 -13.40 -0.16 2.79
N LEU A 288 -12.09 0.00 3.02
CA LEU A 288 -11.55 1.14 3.77
C LEU A 288 -11.94 2.48 3.12
N ILE A 289 -11.84 2.60 1.79
CA ILE A 289 -12.23 3.81 1.07
C ILE A 289 -13.73 4.09 1.23
N GLY A 290 -14.58 3.05 1.16
CA GLY A 290 -16.02 3.18 1.39
C GLY A 290 -16.35 3.65 2.82
N GLU A 291 -15.68 3.11 3.84
CA GLU A 291 -15.83 3.54 5.24
C GLU A 291 -15.43 5.01 5.42
N LEU A 292 -14.28 5.40 4.86
CA LEU A 292 -13.80 6.78 4.91
C LEU A 292 -14.76 7.75 4.19
N ALA A 293 -15.27 7.36 3.03
CA ALA A 293 -16.24 8.16 2.28
C ALA A 293 -17.53 8.36 3.07
N THR A 294 -18.04 7.28 3.67
CA THR A 294 -19.25 7.31 4.50
C THR A 294 -19.07 8.22 5.71
N ALA A 295 -17.96 8.06 6.44
CA ALA A 295 -17.66 8.89 7.61
C ALA A 295 -17.54 10.38 7.23
N ALA A 296 -16.84 10.69 6.14
CA ALA A 296 -16.70 12.06 5.66
C ALA A 296 -18.02 12.67 5.17
N ALA A 297 -18.90 11.88 4.55
CA ALA A 297 -20.23 12.32 4.11
C ALA A 297 -21.16 12.61 5.30
N GLN A 298 -21.04 11.86 6.39
CA GLN A 298 -21.86 12.02 7.61
C GLN A 298 -21.34 13.10 8.56
N ALA A 299 -20.07 13.51 8.42
CA ALA A 299 -19.46 14.52 9.29
C ALA A 299 -20.28 15.83 9.30
N PRO A 300 -20.46 16.49 10.46
CA PRO A 300 -21.11 17.80 10.52
C PRO A 300 -20.37 18.80 9.65
N SER A 301 -21.10 19.52 8.81
CA SER A 301 -20.54 20.58 7.96
C SER A 301 -21.31 21.87 8.22
N PRO A 302 -20.64 23.02 8.45
CA PRO A 302 -21.34 24.29 8.47
C PRO A 302 -22.05 24.44 7.13
N VAL A 303 -23.36 24.72 7.17
CA VAL A 303 -24.20 24.88 5.97
C VAL A 303 -23.70 26.09 5.19
N GLN A 304 -22.72 25.86 4.33
CA GLN A 304 -22.31 26.75 3.27
C GLN A 304 -21.70 25.88 2.17
N SER A 305 -22.56 25.50 1.24
CA SER A 305 -22.19 25.26 -0.15
C SER A 305 -21.69 26.59 -0.75
N SER A 306 -20.60 27.15 -0.22
CA SER A 306 -19.96 28.26 -0.92
C SER A 306 -19.40 27.66 -2.19
N LYS A 307 -19.86 28.11 -3.37
CA LYS A 307 -19.18 27.82 -4.66
C LYS A 307 -17.76 28.41 -4.72
N ASN A 308 -17.26 28.96 -3.61
CA ASN A 308 -15.93 29.50 -3.48
C ASN A 308 -14.93 28.35 -3.54
N ARG A 309 -14.13 28.37 -4.61
CA ARG A 309 -13.05 27.42 -4.78
C ARG A 309 -12.03 27.62 -3.66
N ARG A 310 -11.59 26.52 -3.07
CA ARG A 310 -10.47 26.48 -2.11
C ARG A 310 -9.38 25.56 -2.63
N TYR A 311 -8.18 25.74 -2.11
CA TYR A 311 -7.04 24.87 -2.41
C TYR A 311 -6.66 24.04 -1.19
N ILE A 312 -6.47 22.74 -1.43
CA ILE A 312 -5.71 21.86 -0.56
C ILE A 312 -4.28 21.91 -1.09
N TRP A 313 -3.37 22.56 -0.37
CA TRP A 313 -2.01 22.75 -0.83
C TRP A 313 -1.19 21.48 -0.70
N SER A 314 -0.30 21.24 -1.67
CA SER A 314 0.69 20.17 -1.55
C SER A 314 1.56 20.38 -0.32
N GLU A 315 2.07 19.29 0.27
CA GLU A 315 2.94 19.37 1.44
C GLU A 315 4.17 20.26 1.18
N ARG A 316 4.74 20.19 -0.02
CA ARG A 316 5.91 20.98 -0.42
C ARG A 316 5.60 22.46 -0.69
N SER A 317 4.33 22.82 -0.84
CA SER A 317 3.89 24.20 -0.98
C SER A 317 3.73 24.89 0.38
N LEU A 318 3.72 24.11 1.47
CA LEU A 318 3.65 24.60 2.83
C LEU A 318 5.06 24.78 3.42
N LEU A 319 5.18 25.68 4.39
CA LEU A 319 6.45 25.87 5.10
C LEU A 319 6.93 24.51 5.65
N PRO A 320 8.21 24.15 5.43
CA PRO A 320 8.72 22.84 5.80
C PRO A 320 8.69 22.67 7.33
N GLU A 321 8.12 21.56 7.78
CA GLU A 321 8.17 21.12 9.17
C GLU A 321 9.41 20.24 9.36
N LYS A 322 10.12 20.39 10.48
CA LYS A 322 11.34 19.62 10.76
C LYS A 322 11.04 18.10 10.66
N GLY A 323 11.87 17.39 9.91
CA GLY A 323 11.74 15.94 9.69
C GLY A 323 10.82 15.55 8.52
N CYS A 324 9.94 16.44 8.05
CA CYS A 324 9.04 16.18 6.93
C CYS A 324 9.73 16.46 5.57
N ARG A 325 9.11 16.06 4.46
CA ARG A 325 9.66 16.35 3.12
C ARG A 325 9.60 17.85 2.79
N GLY A 326 10.65 18.35 2.16
CA GLY A 326 10.75 19.72 1.65
C GLY A 326 11.90 20.50 2.29
N SER A 327 12.27 21.61 1.68
CA SER A 327 13.27 22.55 2.21
C SER A 327 12.81 23.99 1.97
N LEU A 328 13.35 24.95 2.73
CA LEU A 328 13.01 26.37 2.56
C LEU A 328 13.25 26.87 1.12
N PRO A 329 14.37 26.53 0.44
CA PRO A 329 14.57 26.88 -0.95
C PRO A 329 13.55 26.23 -1.90
N GLU A 330 13.24 24.95 -1.72
CA GLU A 330 12.22 24.26 -2.53
C GLU A 330 10.83 24.90 -2.37
N TRP A 331 10.48 25.23 -1.13
CA TRP A 331 9.23 25.91 -0.78
C TRP A 331 9.13 27.29 -1.43
N ALA A 332 10.19 28.11 -1.34
CA ALA A 332 10.22 29.45 -1.92
C ALA A 332 10.07 29.41 -3.44
N PHE A 333 10.82 28.52 -4.10
CA PHE A 333 10.72 28.32 -5.55
C PHE A 333 9.34 27.83 -5.99
N ARG A 334 8.76 26.85 -5.28
CA ARG A 334 7.41 26.35 -5.59
C ARG A 334 6.33 27.41 -5.43
N ASN A 335 6.38 28.20 -4.35
CA ASN A 335 5.40 29.26 -4.14
C ASN A 335 5.49 30.34 -5.22
N ALA A 336 6.70 30.67 -5.69
CA ALA A 336 6.86 31.57 -6.84
C ALA A 336 6.15 31.01 -8.08
N ILE A 337 6.28 29.70 -8.39
CA ILE A 337 5.58 29.07 -9.52
C ILE A 337 4.06 29.09 -9.32
N LEU A 338 3.57 28.70 -8.14
CA LEU A 338 2.15 28.60 -7.84
C LEU A 338 1.44 29.96 -7.82
N MET A 339 2.16 31.06 -7.56
CA MET A 339 1.64 32.41 -7.71
C MET A 339 1.24 32.73 -9.16
N PHE A 340 1.94 32.19 -10.16
CA PHE A 340 1.66 32.44 -11.57
C PHE A 340 0.72 31.41 -12.20
N ASP A 341 0.78 30.15 -11.76
CA ASP A 341 -0.11 29.09 -12.22
C ASP A 341 -0.37 28.05 -11.11
N PRO A 342 -1.48 28.17 -10.37
CA PRO A 342 -1.87 27.22 -9.33
C PRO A 342 -2.05 25.77 -9.83
N LYS A 343 -2.26 25.57 -11.14
CA LYS A 343 -2.40 24.25 -11.77
C LYS A 343 -1.09 23.71 -12.35
N ALA A 344 0.03 24.43 -12.22
CA ALA A 344 1.32 24.04 -12.78
C ALA A 344 1.75 22.64 -12.33
N GLU A 345 1.48 22.27 -11.06
CA GLU A 345 1.84 20.95 -10.53
C GLU A 345 1.14 19.82 -11.28
N LEU A 346 -0.15 19.97 -11.59
CA LEU A 346 -0.94 18.98 -12.34
C LEU A 346 -0.50 18.89 -13.80
N LYS A 347 -0.19 20.04 -14.43
CA LYS A 347 0.32 20.08 -15.82
C LYS A 347 1.64 19.33 -16.00
N THR A 348 2.45 19.19 -14.94
CA THR A 348 3.70 18.43 -15.00
C THR A 348 3.54 16.92 -14.83
N VAL A 349 2.33 16.40 -14.56
CA VAL A 349 2.10 14.97 -14.33
C VAL A 349 2.47 14.13 -15.55
N ALA A 350 2.04 14.54 -16.75
CA ALA A 350 2.39 13.83 -17.99
C ALA A 350 3.92 13.77 -18.19
N LEU A 351 4.61 14.87 -17.89
CA LEU A 351 6.08 14.95 -17.95
C LEU A 351 6.74 14.04 -16.89
N ARG A 352 6.21 13.96 -15.67
CA ARG A 352 6.70 13.04 -14.63
C ARG A 352 6.48 11.60 -15.02
N ARG A 353 5.27 11.23 -15.48
CA ARG A 353 4.94 9.89 -15.98
C ARG A 353 5.91 9.47 -17.10
N TRP A 354 6.19 10.38 -18.03
CA TRP A 354 7.16 10.14 -19.10
C TRP A 354 8.59 9.93 -18.56
N ARG A 355 9.05 10.75 -17.58
CA ARG A 355 10.38 10.58 -16.95
C ARG A 355 10.48 9.29 -16.17
N ASP A 356 9.45 8.91 -15.44
CA ASP A 356 9.43 7.69 -14.62
C ASP A 356 9.35 6.45 -15.49
N LYS A 357 8.54 6.47 -16.57
CA LYS A 357 8.54 5.43 -17.61
C LYS A 357 9.93 5.26 -18.21
N ARG A 358 10.57 6.35 -18.67
CA ARG A 358 11.96 6.32 -19.16
C ARG A 358 12.98 5.79 -18.14
N ARG A 359 12.80 6.07 -16.85
CA ARG A 359 13.67 5.53 -15.79
C ARG A 359 13.41 4.04 -15.59
N SER A 360 12.17 3.60 -15.66
CA SER A 360 11.77 2.18 -15.59
C SER A 360 12.34 1.40 -16.78
N ASP A 361 12.14 1.90 -18.01
CA ASP A 361 12.62 1.28 -19.25
C ASP A 361 14.15 1.11 -19.22
N ARG A 362 14.89 2.17 -18.84
CA ARG A 362 16.36 2.10 -18.66
C ARG A 362 16.79 1.11 -17.59
N ARG A 363 15.97 0.88 -16.56
CA ARG A 363 16.25 -0.12 -15.51
C ARG A 363 15.97 -1.53 -16.02
N ALA A 364 14.89 -1.73 -16.77
CA ALA A 364 14.55 -2.99 -17.42
C ALA A 364 15.62 -3.40 -18.45
N GLU A 365 16.07 -2.47 -19.30
CA GLU A 365 17.16 -2.71 -20.26
C GLU A 365 18.47 -3.14 -19.58
N LYS A 366 18.82 -2.53 -18.44
CA LYS A 366 20.01 -2.90 -17.66
C LYS A 366 19.89 -4.30 -17.03
N LEU A 367 18.68 -4.70 -16.65
CA LEU A 367 18.40 -6.02 -16.11
C LEU A 367 18.48 -7.09 -17.21
N ALA A 368 17.80 -6.87 -18.33
CA ALA A 368 17.85 -7.77 -19.48
C ALA A 368 19.28 -8.01 -20.00
N LYS A 369 20.11 -6.95 -20.03
CA LYS A 369 21.55 -7.07 -20.38
C LYS A 369 22.34 -7.94 -19.39
N ARG A 370 22.00 -7.91 -18.10
CA ARG A 370 22.67 -8.73 -17.07
C ARG A 370 22.22 -10.19 -17.11
N GLU A 371 20.95 -10.42 -17.41
CA GLU A 371 20.38 -11.76 -17.56
C GLU A 371 20.88 -12.47 -18.82
N GLY A 372 21.02 -11.76 -19.95
CA GLY A 372 21.60 -12.30 -21.18
C GLY A 372 23.13 -12.42 -21.22
N SER A 373 23.83 -12.00 -20.15
CA SER A 373 25.30 -12.14 -20.00
C SER A 373 25.70 -13.25 -19.01
N ARG A 374 24.73 -13.99 -18.47
CA ARG A 374 24.90 -15.24 -17.72
C ARG A 374 24.50 -16.39 -18.63
#